data_AF-A0A950LW29-F1
#
_entry.id   AF-A0A950LW29-F1
#
_cell.length_a   1.000
_cell.length_b   1.000
_cell.length_c   1.000
_cell.angle_alpha   90.00
_cell.angle_beta   90.00
_cell.angle_gamma   90.00
#
_symmetry.space_group_name_H-M   'P 1'
#
loop_
_entity.id
_entity.type
_entity.pdbx_description
1 polymer ?
#
loop_
_entity_poly.entity_id
_entity_poly.type
_entity_poly.pdbx_seq_one_letter_code
_entity_poly.pdbx_strand_id
1 'polypeptide(L)'
;MYRSASLLALLLLAQPSHAQLPLALAPKPPASTQAAQQDPLGRDTPRGCVLGFLKAADQGDYRQAAQYLDTAAAPAEAEELARQLQVVINRGLVGNVDQLSRSPEGALKDGVGNNRDQVGYVETSFGRMNILLDRGQHGTAPPIWLFSPETLRDVPRTFEEINAPGFERYFPRPLREIRLLSLPLWRWLTIILSLGLALILASLVTRGLITLLRGTVHRLTGHTADDRYLLPLRQPMRLVLLALAIRLQGAVALSALARAFWAHVAQILAIAGISWLLIQFSDIVSDRRSRQLVRRQSTGQIAVLSLAHRLFKILVLFSALAFLLHGAGVNVSAMLAGLGIGGIALALAAQKTLEDLFGGISIISRKSV
;
A
#
# COMPACT_ATOMS: atom_id res chain seq x y z
N MET A 1 -22.58 -13.60 -70.14
CA MET A 1 -22.77 -12.27 -70.75
C MET A 1 -23.09 -11.29 -69.62
N TYR A 2 -22.11 -10.87 -68.81
CA TYR A 2 -21.19 -9.74 -69.00
C TYR A 2 -21.89 -8.41 -69.25
N ARG A 3 -21.93 -7.54 -68.22
CA ARG A 3 -21.40 -6.15 -68.24
C ARG A 3 -22.01 -5.30 -67.11
N SER A 4 -21.36 -5.28 -65.94
CA SER A 4 -21.44 -4.18 -64.97
C SER A 4 -20.57 -4.45 -63.73
N ALA A 5 -19.27 -4.66 -63.95
CA ALA A 5 -18.29 -4.81 -62.86
C ALA A 5 -17.01 -4.02 -63.14
N SER A 6 -17.14 -2.74 -63.53
CA SER A 6 -15.98 -1.92 -63.90
C SER A 6 -16.14 -0.44 -63.53
N LEU A 7 -16.61 -0.13 -62.31
CA LEU A 7 -16.63 1.24 -61.79
C LEU A 7 -16.20 1.37 -60.31
N LEU A 8 -15.57 0.33 -59.74
CA LEU A 8 -15.16 0.30 -58.32
C LEU A 8 -13.67 0.00 -58.11
N ALA A 9 -12.85 0.25 -59.13
CA ALA A 9 -11.40 -0.03 -59.10
C ALA A 9 -10.51 1.20 -59.39
N LEU A 10 -11.06 2.43 -59.37
CA LEU A 10 -10.28 3.64 -59.69
C LEU A 10 -10.41 4.75 -58.63
N LEU A 11 -10.42 4.39 -57.35
CA LEU A 11 -10.44 5.36 -56.23
C LEU A 11 -9.53 4.94 -55.05
N LEU A 12 -8.48 4.18 -55.35
CA LEU A 12 -7.47 3.70 -54.38
C LEU A 12 -6.05 4.21 -54.69
N LEU A 13 -5.92 5.34 -55.38
CA LEU A 13 -4.64 5.97 -55.75
C LEU A 13 -4.53 7.42 -55.24
N ALA A 14 -4.82 7.64 -53.96
CA ALA A 14 -4.47 8.88 -53.26
C ALA A 14 -3.80 8.55 -51.92
N GLN A 15 -2.51 8.23 -51.98
CA GLN A 15 -1.63 8.23 -50.81
C GLN A 15 -1.04 9.64 -50.66
N PRO A 16 -1.05 10.25 -49.46
CA PRO A 16 -0.38 11.53 -49.23
C PRO A 16 1.14 11.32 -49.19
N SER A 17 1.85 12.00 -50.08
CA SER A 17 3.30 12.07 -50.15
C SER A 17 3.86 12.84 -48.96
N HIS A 18 4.26 12.14 -47.89
CA HIS A 18 5.09 12.75 -46.85
C HIS A 18 6.55 12.75 -47.31
N ALA A 19 7.09 13.96 -47.49
CA ALA A 19 8.49 14.20 -47.81
C ALA A 19 9.41 13.63 -46.72
N GLN A 20 10.33 12.74 -47.10
CA GLN A 20 11.42 12.29 -46.24
C GLN A 20 12.51 13.38 -46.20
N LEU A 21 12.70 14.00 -45.04
CA LEU A 21 13.91 14.77 -44.74
C LEU A 21 15.12 13.80 -44.71
N PRO A 22 16.30 14.19 -45.23
CA PRO A 22 17.48 13.35 -45.15
C PRO A 22 17.92 13.23 -43.68
N LEU A 23 17.98 11.99 -43.22
CA LEU A 23 18.48 11.60 -41.91
C LEU A 23 19.95 12.05 -41.81
N ALA A 24 20.21 13.14 -41.09
CA ALA A 24 21.56 13.45 -40.65
C ALA A 24 22.06 12.25 -39.84
N LEU A 25 23.19 11.68 -40.26
CA LEU A 25 23.89 10.59 -39.57
C LEU A 25 24.12 11.02 -38.12
N ALA A 26 23.27 10.53 -37.21
CA ALA A 26 23.52 10.63 -35.79
C ALA A 26 24.88 9.97 -35.52
N PRO A 27 25.82 10.63 -34.81
CA PRO A 27 27.09 10.01 -34.49
C PRO A 27 26.83 8.73 -33.72
N LYS A 28 27.36 7.63 -34.27
CA LYS A 28 27.40 6.31 -33.64
C LYS A 28 27.84 6.50 -32.18
N PRO A 29 27.09 6.05 -31.16
CA PRO A 29 27.57 6.12 -29.78
C PRO A 29 28.94 5.44 -29.73
N PRO A 30 29.94 6.03 -29.04
CA PRO A 30 31.29 5.49 -29.02
C PRO A 30 31.21 4.02 -28.59
N ALA A 31 31.80 3.16 -29.43
CA ALA A 31 31.98 1.77 -29.13
C ALA A 31 32.58 1.66 -27.73
N SER A 32 31.94 0.88 -26.87
CA SER A 32 32.40 0.58 -25.52
C SER A 32 33.88 0.22 -25.57
N THR A 33 34.69 1.14 -25.06
CA THR A 33 36.12 0.96 -24.87
C THR A 33 36.33 -0.24 -23.96
N GLN A 34 37.03 -1.24 -24.49
CA GLN A 34 37.74 -2.29 -23.76
C GLN A 34 36.86 -3.28 -22.97
N ALA A 35 36.87 -4.53 -23.44
CA ALA A 35 36.70 -5.70 -22.61
C ALA A 35 37.80 -5.70 -21.53
N ALA A 36 37.59 -4.96 -20.45
CA ALA A 36 38.32 -5.16 -19.21
C ALA A 36 38.09 -6.62 -18.81
N GLN A 37 39.19 -7.32 -18.57
CA GLN A 37 39.24 -8.71 -18.11
C GLN A 37 38.14 -8.96 -17.07
N GLN A 38 37.10 -9.69 -17.47
CA GLN A 38 35.91 -9.90 -16.64
C GLN A 38 36.32 -10.65 -15.36
N ASP A 39 35.99 -10.10 -14.21
CA ASP A 39 36.23 -10.75 -12.92
C ASP A 39 35.47 -12.09 -12.89
N PRO A 40 36.13 -13.23 -12.60
CA PRO A 40 35.50 -14.55 -12.64
C PRO A 40 34.33 -14.69 -11.67
N LEU A 41 34.24 -13.83 -10.65
CA LEU A 41 33.16 -13.79 -9.66
C LEU A 41 32.05 -12.79 -9.99
N GLY A 42 32.18 -12.03 -11.10
CA GLY A 42 31.18 -11.06 -11.53
C GLY A 42 31.02 -9.86 -10.60
N ARG A 43 32.09 -9.43 -9.92
CA ARG A 43 32.10 -8.26 -9.01
C ARG A 43 32.37 -6.94 -9.73
N ASP A 44 32.16 -6.91 -11.04
CA ASP A 44 32.35 -5.75 -11.91
C ASP A 44 31.25 -4.69 -11.73
N THR A 45 30.06 -5.12 -11.30
CA THR A 45 28.90 -4.27 -11.07
C THR A 45 28.32 -4.49 -9.66
N PRO A 46 27.67 -3.50 -9.03
CA PRO A 46 27.02 -3.67 -7.73
C PRO A 46 26.00 -4.81 -7.74
N ARG A 47 25.19 -4.88 -8.80
CA ARG A 47 24.23 -5.96 -8.98
C ARG A 47 24.91 -7.32 -9.12
N GLY A 48 25.98 -7.40 -9.91
CA GLY A 48 26.76 -8.63 -10.09
C GLY A 48 27.35 -9.14 -8.79
N CYS A 49 27.94 -8.24 -7.99
CA CYS A 49 28.49 -8.55 -6.66
C CYS A 49 27.42 -9.14 -5.72
N VAL A 50 26.27 -8.47 -5.59
CA VAL A 50 25.18 -8.92 -4.69
C VAL A 50 24.60 -10.25 -5.14
N LEU A 51 24.32 -10.41 -6.44
CA LEU A 51 23.77 -11.66 -6.97
C LEU A 51 24.77 -12.82 -6.89
N GLY A 52 26.05 -12.55 -7.14
CA GLY A 52 27.14 -13.53 -7.00
C GLY A 52 27.26 -14.02 -5.56
N PHE A 53 27.29 -13.08 -4.60
CA PHE A 53 27.26 -13.40 -3.17
C PHE A 53 26.05 -14.24 -2.79
N LEU A 54 24.83 -13.81 -3.16
CA LEU A 54 23.60 -14.52 -2.83
C LEU A 54 23.58 -15.92 -3.41
N LYS A 55 24.05 -16.09 -4.66
CA LYS A 55 24.15 -17.40 -5.31
C LYS A 55 25.13 -18.32 -4.60
N ALA A 56 26.34 -17.84 -4.28
CA ALA A 56 27.33 -18.64 -3.56
C ALA A 56 26.85 -19.03 -2.16
N ALA A 57 26.24 -18.08 -1.43
CA ALA A 57 25.71 -18.32 -0.10
C ALA A 57 24.50 -19.29 -0.12
N ASP A 58 23.61 -19.20 -1.13
CA ASP A 58 22.45 -20.10 -1.27
C ASP A 58 22.87 -21.53 -1.60
N GLN A 59 23.98 -21.70 -2.32
CA GLN A 59 24.62 -22.99 -2.59
C GLN A 59 25.36 -23.57 -1.37
N GLY A 60 25.47 -22.81 -0.27
CA GLY A 60 26.21 -23.18 0.93
C GLY A 60 27.73 -23.06 0.80
N ASP A 61 28.24 -22.47 -0.30
CA ASP A 61 29.67 -22.23 -0.49
C ASP A 61 30.07 -20.89 0.14
N TYR A 62 30.16 -20.91 1.48
CA TYR A 62 30.53 -19.72 2.25
C TYR A 62 31.99 -19.29 2.02
N ARG A 63 32.85 -20.19 1.52
CA ARG A 63 34.21 -19.85 1.11
C ARG A 63 34.22 -18.93 -0.09
N GLN A 64 33.39 -19.22 -1.09
CA GLN A 64 33.22 -18.35 -2.24
C GLN A 64 32.47 -17.08 -1.86
N ALA A 65 31.43 -17.17 -1.02
CA ALA A 65 30.67 -16.01 -0.56
C ALA A 65 31.54 -14.99 0.21
N ALA A 66 32.50 -15.47 1.01
CA ALA A 66 33.44 -14.61 1.74
C ALA A 66 34.30 -13.73 0.81
N GLN A 67 34.51 -14.11 -0.45
CA GLN A 67 35.28 -13.32 -1.43
C GLN A 67 34.55 -12.07 -1.94
N TYR A 68 33.27 -11.91 -1.60
CA TYR A 68 32.47 -10.72 -1.88
C TYR A 68 32.48 -9.71 -0.73
N LEU A 69 33.15 -10.03 0.39
CA LEU A 69 33.20 -9.20 1.59
C LEU A 69 34.52 -8.41 1.65
N ASP A 70 34.46 -7.11 1.95
CA ASP A 70 35.66 -6.31 2.24
C ASP A 70 36.05 -6.48 3.71
N THR A 71 36.70 -7.59 4.04
CA THR A 71 37.13 -7.92 5.40
C THR A 71 38.59 -8.36 5.46
N ALA A 72 39.29 -7.94 6.52
CA ALA A 72 40.64 -8.40 6.86
C ALA A 72 40.64 -9.58 7.87
N ALA A 73 39.45 -10.14 8.16
CA ALA A 73 39.28 -11.24 9.10
C ALA A 73 39.89 -12.56 8.61
N ALA A 74 40.12 -13.49 9.52
CA ALA A 74 40.60 -14.83 9.16
C ALA A 74 39.59 -15.55 8.24
N PRO A 75 40.01 -16.49 7.37
CA PRO A 75 39.10 -17.17 6.44
C PRO A 75 37.86 -17.78 7.11
N ALA A 76 38.04 -18.41 8.28
CA ALA A 76 36.93 -19.00 9.04
C ALA A 76 35.94 -17.96 9.58
N GLU A 77 36.42 -16.78 10.01
CA GLU A 77 35.58 -15.69 10.48
C GLU A 77 34.84 -15.02 9.31
N ALA A 78 35.48 -14.89 8.15
CA ALA A 78 34.87 -14.36 6.94
C ALA A 78 33.76 -15.28 6.38
N GLU A 79 33.96 -16.60 6.44
CA GLU A 79 32.93 -17.59 6.09
C GLU A 79 31.69 -17.45 7.00
N GLU A 80 31.90 -17.33 8.32
CA GLU A 80 30.82 -17.15 9.28
C GLU A 80 30.11 -15.80 9.07
N LEU A 81 30.85 -14.74 8.76
CA LEU A 81 30.27 -13.43 8.49
C LEU A 81 29.44 -13.42 7.19
N ALA A 82 29.87 -14.17 6.16
CA ALA A 82 29.09 -14.39 4.95
C ALA A 82 27.76 -15.11 5.25
N ARG A 83 27.80 -16.14 6.11
CA ARG A 83 26.61 -16.87 6.56
C ARG A 83 25.65 -15.95 7.32
N GLN A 84 26.16 -15.12 8.21
CA GLN A 84 25.35 -14.16 8.97
C GLN A 84 24.71 -13.11 8.06
N LEU A 85 25.49 -12.54 7.12
CA LEU A 85 25.01 -11.56 6.16
C LEU A 85 23.90 -12.13 5.27
N GLN A 86 24.01 -13.40 4.84
CA GLN A 86 22.95 -14.08 4.09
C GLN A 86 21.63 -14.10 4.87
N VAL A 87 21.67 -14.44 6.16
CA VAL A 87 20.48 -14.50 7.00
C VAL A 87 19.88 -13.11 7.21
N VAL A 88 20.73 -12.09 7.41
CA VAL A 88 20.32 -10.69 7.55
C VAL A 88 19.64 -10.20 6.27
N ILE A 89 20.21 -10.47 5.10
CA ILE A 89 19.62 -10.07 3.82
C ILE A 89 18.29 -10.80 3.59
N ASN A 90 18.25 -12.13 3.76
CA ASN A 90 17.06 -12.93 3.48
C ASN A 90 15.86 -12.62 4.38
N ARG A 91 16.10 -12.17 5.61
CA ARG A 91 15.04 -11.91 6.59
C ARG A 91 14.73 -10.42 6.80
N GLY A 92 15.71 -9.54 6.58
CA GLY A 92 15.66 -8.15 7.03
C GLY A 92 15.82 -7.09 5.93
N LEU A 93 16.25 -7.44 4.72
CA LEU A 93 16.51 -6.45 3.67
C LEU A 93 15.20 -5.75 3.22
N VAL A 94 15.18 -4.43 3.37
CA VAL A 94 14.22 -3.53 2.74
C VAL A 94 14.94 -2.85 1.58
N GLY A 95 14.70 -3.35 0.37
CA GLY A 95 15.35 -2.90 -0.86
C GLY A 95 14.96 -3.80 -2.04
N ASN A 96 15.25 -3.37 -3.26
CA ASN A 96 15.00 -4.19 -4.45
C ASN A 96 16.31 -4.50 -5.16
N VAL A 97 16.78 -5.74 -5.02
CA VAL A 97 18.02 -6.24 -5.64
C VAL A 97 17.95 -6.15 -7.19
N ASP A 98 16.76 -6.16 -7.78
CA ASP A 98 16.59 -6.02 -9.24
C ASP A 98 16.79 -4.60 -9.75
N GLN A 99 16.70 -3.59 -8.87
CA GLN A 99 16.89 -2.19 -9.22
C GLN A 99 18.35 -1.74 -9.08
N LEU A 100 19.25 -2.61 -8.59
CA LEU A 100 20.66 -2.30 -8.45
C LEU A 100 21.31 -1.96 -9.81
N SER A 101 22.27 -1.04 -9.77
CA SER A 101 22.97 -0.58 -10.96
C SER A 101 23.68 -1.73 -11.67
N ARG A 102 23.55 -1.75 -13.00
CA ARG A 102 24.29 -2.65 -13.90
C ARG A 102 25.53 -1.97 -14.47
N SER A 103 25.80 -0.73 -14.08
CA SER A 103 26.96 0.03 -14.52
C SER A 103 28.16 -0.26 -13.60
N PRO A 104 29.39 -0.42 -14.13
CA PRO A 104 30.59 -0.61 -13.31
C PRO A 104 30.88 0.57 -12.36
N GLU A 105 30.33 1.73 -12.67
CA GLU A 105 30.44 2.98 -11.89
C GLU A 105 29.42 3.08 -10.75
N GLY A 106 28.45 2.15 -10.67
CA GLY A 106 27.38 2.20 -9.67
C GLY A 106 26.27 3.20 -9.97
N ALA A 107 25.36 3.41 -9.04
CA ALA A 107 24.34 4.45 -9.13
C ALA A 107 24.89 5.81 -8.65
N LEU A 108 25.25 6.71 -9.58
CA LEU A 108 25.67 8.10 -9.28
C LEU A 108 24.57 8.97 -8.62
N LYS A 109 23.42 8.39 -8.23
CA LYS A 109 22.23 9.09 -7.75
C LYS A 109 22.00 8.97 -6.24
N ASP A 110 22.79 8.17 -5.53
CA ASP A 110 22.46 7.79 -4.15
C ASP A 110 23.07 8.70 -3.08
N GLY A 111 23.86 9.70 -3.47
CA GLY A 111 24.43 10.68 -2.53
C GLY A 111 25.47 10.12 -1.55
N VAL A 112 25.89 8.86 -1.72
CA VAL A 112 26.78 8.13 -0.80
C VAL A 112 28.27 8.23 -1.16
N GLY A 113 28.62 8.98 -2.22
CA GLY A 113 29.99 9.24 -2.68
C GLY A 113 30.36 8.52 -3.99
N ASN A 114 31.45 8.95 -4.64
CA ASN A 114 31.82 8.50 -6.01
C ASN A 114 32.21 7.01 -6.15
N ASN A 115 32.33 6.25 -5.06
CA ASN A 115 32.78 4.85 -5.05
C ASN A 115 31.94 3.95 -4.11
N ARG A 116 30.70 4.36 -3.81
CA ARG A 116 29.82 3.65 -2.89
C ARG A 116 28.42 3.54 -3.46
N ASP A 117 27.80 2.38 -3.28
CA ASP A 117 26.45 2.09 -3.75
C ASP A 117 25.61 1.50 -2.60
N GLN A 118 24.32 1.84 -2.53
CA GLN A 118 23.42 1.37 -1.47
C GLN A 118 22.50 0.28 -1.99
N VAL A 119 22.62 -0.92 -1.42
CA VAL A 119 21.77 -2.07 -1.79
C VAL A 119 20.37 -1.94 -1.17
N GLY A 120 20.31 -1.39 0.04
CA GLY A 120 19.08 -1.22 0.81
C GLY A 120 19.39 -0.92 2.27
N TYR A 121 18.45 -1.22 3.14
CA TYR A 121 18.63 -1.09 4.58
C TYR A 121 17.88 -2.18 5.34
N VAL A 122 18.28 -2.39 6.59
CA VAL A 122 17.62 -3.25 7.56
C VAL A 122 17.15 -2.38 8.72
N GLU A 123 15.88 -2.50 9.08
CA GLU A 123 15.34 -1.82 10.28
C GLU A 123 15.71 -2.65 11.51
N THR A 124 16.52 -2.09 12.41
CA THR A 124 16.91 -2.71 13.67
C THR A 124 16.45 -1.87 14.86
N SER A 125 16.43 -2.46 16.05
CA SER A 125 16.11 -1.78 17.31
C SER A 125 17.04 -0.61 17.65
N PHE A 126 18.27 -0.62 17.09
CA PHE A 126 19.29 0.39 17.31
C PHE A 126 19.46 1.38 16.15
N GLY A 127 18.60 1.31 15.13
CA GLY A 127 18.59 2.28 14.03
C GLY A 127 18.35 1.64 12.66
N ARG A 128 18.67 2.38 11.60
CA ARG A 128 18.68 1.85 10.24
C ARG A 128 20.10 1.44 9.88
N MET A 129 20.31 0.15 9.66
CA MET A 129 21.57 -0.37 9.12
C MET A 129 21.50 -0.33 7.59
N ASN A 130 22.26 0.56 6.96
CA ASN A 130 22.34 0.60 5.51
C ASN A 130 23.29 -0.51 5.02
N ILE A 131 22.86 -1.26 4.01
CA ILE A 131 23.71 -2.26 3.36
C ILE A 131 24.38 -1.56 2.18
N LEU A 132 25.69 -1.37 2.32
CA LEU A 132 26.51 -0.59 1.41
C LEU A 132 27.54 -1.48 0.72
N LEU A 133 27.84 -1.13 -0.53
CA LEU A 133 28.93 -1.70 -1.32
C LEU A 133 29.98 -0.62 -1.52
N ASP A 134 31.25 -0.99 -1.32
CA ASP A 134 32.38 -0.12 -1.63
C ASP A 134 33.12 -0.66 -2.87
N ARG A 135 33.56 0.27 -3.72
CA ARG A 135 34.38 -0.04 -4.89
C ARG A 135 35.86 0.12 -4.53
N GLY A 136 36.56 -1.01 -4.44
CA GLY A 136 37.98 -1.07 -4.05
C GLY A 136 38.87 -1.53 -5.20
N GLN A 137 40.07 -0.96 -5.30
CA GLN A 137 41.12 -1.46 -6.18
C GLN A 137 42.15 -2.23 -5.34
N HIS A 138 42.22 -3.55 -5.54
CA HIS A 138 43.22 -4.38 -4.88
C HIS A 138 44.39 -4.62 -5.83
N GLY A 139 45.51 -3.92 -5.61
CA GLY A 139 46.72 -4.05 -6.43
C GLY A 139 46.55 -3.55 -7.87
N THR A 140 47.05 -4.31 -8.85
CA THR A 140 46.99 -4.00 -10.29
C THR A 140 45.71 -4.48 -10.98
N ALA A 141 44.79 -5.10 -10.25
CA ALA A 141 43.54 -5.61 -10.78
C ALA A 141 42.53 -4.46 -11.09
N PRO A 142 41.56 -4.69 -12.00
CA PRO A 142 40.45 -3.77 -12.19
C PRO A 142 39.66 -3.58 -10.87
N PRO A 143 39.06 -2.41 -10.64
CA PRO A 143 38.32 -2.13 -9.41
C PRO A 143 37.09 -3.05 -9.31
N ILE A 144 36.89 -3.66 -8.15
CA ILE A 144 35.80 -4.59 -7.85
C ILE A 144 34.88 -4.02 -6.77
N TRP A 145 33.62 -4.47 -6.78
CA TRP A 145 32.64 -4.16 -5.75
C TRP A 145 32.66 -5.23 -4.65
N LEU A 146 32.62 -4.78 -3.39
CA LEU A 146 32.59 -5.63 -2.21
C LEU A 146 31.63 -5.04 -1.17
N PHE A 147 31.07 -5.87 -0.28
CA PHE A 147 30.30 -5.38 0.85
C PHE A 147 31.19 -4.57 1.79
N SER A 148 30.77 -3.34 2.11
CA SER A 148 31.60 -2.38 2.82
C SER A 148 31.95 -2.86 4.23
N PRO A 149 33.12 -2.51 4.77
CA PRO A 149 33.49 -2.84 6.15
C PRO A 149 32.50 -2.29 7.17
N GLU A 150 31.84 -1.17 6.86
CA GLU A 150 30.76 -0.58 7.66
C GLU A 150 29.56 -1.53 7.77
N THR A 151 29.10 -2.07 6.65
CA THR A 151 28.04 -3.10 6.64
C THR A 151 28.47 -4.31 7.47
N LEU A 152 29.69 -4.83 7.24
CA LEU A 152 30.16 -6.05 7.89
C LEU A 152 30.32 -5.92 9.40
N ARG A 153 30.63 -4.73 9.91
CA ARG A 153 30.73 -4.47 11.36
C ARG A 153 29.37 -4.61 12.07
N ASP A 154 28.29 -4.21 11.41
CA ASP A 154 26.94 -4.25 11.99
C ASP A 154 26.22 -5.59 11.76
N VAL A 155 26.73 -6.45 10.86
CA VAL A 155 26.14 -7.76 10.54
C VAL A 155 26.00 -8.66 11.78
N PRO A 156 27.02 -8.89 12.63
CA PRO A 156 26.89 -9.82 13.75
C PRO A 156 25.82 -9.41 14.74
N ARG A 157 25.78 -8.11 15.09
CA ARG A 157 24.78 -7.56 16.00
C ARG A 157 23.36 -7.67 15.43
N THR A 158 23.22 -7.38 14.13
CA THR A 158 21.93 -7.48 13.43
C THR A 158 21.48 -8.93 13.26
N PHE A 159 22.42 -9.84 13.03
CA PHE A 159 22.18 -11.28 12.96
C PHE A 159 21.66 -11.80 14.29
N GLU A 160 22.26 -11.42 15.42
CA GLU A 160 21.77 -11.81 16.75
C GLU A 160 20.35 -11.31 16.99
N GLU A 161 20.01 -10.08 16.60
CA GLU A 161 18.66 -9.53 16.74
C GLU A 161 17.64 -10.27 15.85
N ILE A 162 17.97 -10.50 14.58
CA ILE A 162 17.10 -11.16 13.60
C ILE A 162 16.94 -12.66 13.89
N ASN A 163 17.97 -13.29 14.47
CA ASN A 163 18.01 -14.71 14.74
C ASN A 163 17.73 -15.07 16.21
N ALA A 164 17.54 -14.06 17.08
CA ALA A 164 17.10 -14.29 18.44
C ALA A 164 15.75 -15.02 18.43
N PRO A 165 15.62 -16.16 19.14
CA PRO A 165 14.33 -16.79 19.33
C PRO A 165 13.48 -15.85 20.19
N GLY A 166 12.59 -15.10 19.54
CA GLY A 166 11.72 -14.13 20.20
C GLY A 166 10.65 -14.81 21.07
N PHE A 167 9.40 -14.37 20.94
CA PHE A 167 8.25 -14.91 21.68
C PHE A 167 8.02 -16.44 21.48
N GLU A 168 8.70 -17.04 20.51
CA GLU A 168 8.70 -18.48 20.20
C GLU A 168 9.19 -19.38 21.35
N ARG A 169 10.05 -18.87 22.23
CA ARG A 169 10.59 -19.65 23.36
C ARG A 169 9.53 -20.00 24.41
N TYR A 170 8.50 -19.16 24.56
CA TYR A 170 7.43 -19.35 25.55
C TYR A 170 6.44 -20.47 25.20
N PHE A 171 6.42 -20.92 23.94
CA PHE A 171 5.52 -22.01 23.52
C PHE A 171 6.17 -23.39 23.75
N PRO A 172 5.43 -24.42 24.17
CA PRO A 172 5.99 -25.77 24.31
C PRO A 172 6.38 -26.36 22.94
N ARG A 173 7.35 -27.29 22.93
CA ARG A 173 7.93 -27.93 21.72
C ARG A 173 6.92 -28.36 20.64
N PRO A 174 5.80 -29.06 20.95
CA PRO A 174 4.84 -29.48 19.92
C PRO A 174 4.25 -28.32 19.11
N LEU A 175 4.04 -27.15 19.71
CA LEU A 175 3.52 -25.96 19.02
C LEU A 175 4.54 -25.29 18.08
N ARG A 176 5.84 -25.56 18.27
CA ARG A 176 6.92 -25.08 17.38
C ARG A 176 7.21 -26.04 16.23
N GLU A 177 7.16 -27.33 16.50
CA GLU A 177 7.63 -28.37 15.58
C GLU A 177 6.55 -28.77 14.57
N ILE A 178 5.28 -28.78 14.98
CA ILE A 178 4.18 -29.11 14.08
C ILE A 178 3.92 -27.90 13.16
N ARG A 179 4.16 -28.10 11.86
CA ARG A 179 3.93 -27.11 10.82
C ARG A 179 2.62 -27.39 10.10
N LEU A 180 1.77 -26.39 10.00
CA LEU A 180 0.52 -26.40 9.24
C LEU A 180 0.62 -25.36 8.13
N LEU A 181 0.45 -25.75 6.87
CA LEU A 181 0.64 -24.87 5.70
C LEU A 181 1.96 -24.09 5.78
N SER A 182 3.07 -24.79 6.01
CA SER A 182 4.44 -24.27 6.17
C SER A 182 4.70 -23.32 7.35
N LEU A 183 3.69 -23.01 8.18
CA LEU A 183 3.82 -22.17 9.38
C LEU A 183 3.73 -22.99 10.67
N PRO A 184 4.52 -22.67 11.71
CA PRO A 184 4.40 -23.31 13.03
C PRO A 184 3.01 -23.12 13.67
N LEU A 185 2.54 -24.13 14.40
CA LEU A 185 1.22 -24.12 15.07
C LEU A 185 1.03 -22.95 16.05
N TRP A 186 2.09 -22.51 16.72
CA TRP A 186 2.02 -21.34 17.62
C TRP A 186 1.59 -20.06 16.90
N ARG A 187 1.94 -19.87 15.61
CA ARG A 187 1.52 -18.70 14.83
C ARG A 187 0.02 -18.69 14.64
N TRP A 188 -0.56 -19.84 14.27
CA TRP A 188 -2.01 -19.99 14.15
C TRP A 188 -2.71 -19.71 15.48
N LEU A 189 -2.18 -20.24 16.58
CA LEU A 189 -2.72 -19.99 17.92
C LEU A 189 -2.67 -18.50 18.27
N THR A 190 -1.56 -17.81 17.97
CA THR A 190 -1.46 -16.36 18.20
C THR A 190 -2.47 -15.59 17.37
N ILE A 191 -2.68 -15.92 16.10
CA ILE A 191 -3.67 -15.25 15.23
C ILE A 191 -5.10 -15.44 15.78
N ILE A 192 -5.45 -16.66 16.18
CA ILE A 192 -6.79 -16.96 16.71
C ILE A 192 -7.02 -16.22 18.03
N LEU A 193 -6.04 -16.27 18.95
CA LEU A 193 -6.13 -15.60 20.24
C LEU A 193 -6.18 -14.08 20.07
N SER A 194 -5.36 -13.53 19.17
CA SER A 194 -5.27 -12.10 18.92
C SER A 194 -6.55 -11.56 18.27
N LEU A 195 -7.18 -12.34 17.38
CA LEU A 195 -8.48 -12.04 16.79
C LEU A 195 -9.60 -12.10 17.84
N GLY A 196 -9.60 -13.13 18.68
CA GLY A 196 -10.54 -13.28 19.79
C GLY A 196 -10.47 -12.09 20.76
N LEU A 197 -9.26 -11.70 21.15
CA LEU A 197 -9.01 -10.55 22.01
C LEU A 197 -9.49 -9.25 21.35
N ALA A 198 -9.21 -9.04 20.06
CA ALA A 198 -9.69 -7.87 19.31
C ALA A 198 -11.23 -7.79 19.29
N LEU A 199 -11.91 -8.93 19.11
CA LEU A 199 -13.37 -8.99 19.16
C LEU A 199 -13.93 -8.69 20.55
N ILE A 200 -13.32 -9.22 21.60
CA ILE A 200 -13.72 -8.96 22.99
C ILE A 200 -13.55 -7.48 23.31
N LEU A 201 -12.36 -6.91 23.04
CA LEU A 201 -12.08 -5.49 23.28
C LEU A 201 -13.01 -4.59 22.48
N ALA A 202 -13.19 -4.84 21.18
CA ALA A 202 -14.13 -4.09 20.36
C ALA A 202 -15.56 -4.15 20.93
N SER A 203 -16.00 -5.33 21.41
CA SER A 203 -17.32 -5.50 22.01
C SER A 203 -17.48 -4.76 23.34
N LEU A 204 -16.46 -4.77 24.20
CA LEU A 204 -16.46 -4.10 25.49
C LEU A 204 -16.45 -2.58 25.33
N VAL A 205 -15.58 -2.07 24.46
CA VAL A 205 -15.51 -0.63 24.13
C VAL A 205 -16.81 -0.16 23.48
N THR A 206 -17.39 -0.93 22.56
CA THR A 206 -18.70 -0.58 21.97
C THR A 206 -19.79 -0.50 23.04
N ARG A 207 -19.84 -1.46 23.98
CA ARG A 207 -20.80 -1.43 25.09
C ARG A 207 -20.60 -0.18 25.93
N GLY A 208 -19.37 0.11 26.34
CA GLY A 208 -19.01 1.30 27.11
C GLY A 208 -19.38 2.61 26.41
N LEU A 209 -19.10 2.71 25.11
CA LEU A 209 -19.40 3.90 24.32
C LEU A 209 -20.91 4.10 24.16
N ILE A 210 -21.70 3.03 23.96
CA ILE A 210 -23.17 3.13 23.93
C ILE A 210 -23.73 3.55 25.30
N THR A 211 -23.21 2.99 26.40
CA THR A 211 -23.65 3.41 27.74
C THR A 211 -23.31 4.87 28.03
N LEU A 212 -22.15 5.33 27.56
CA LEU A 212 -21.75 6.73 27.67
C LEU A 212 -22.66 7.64 26.82
N LEU A 213 -22.93 7.26 25.57
CA LEU A 213 -23.88 7.97 24.70
C LEU A 213 -25.27 8.06 25.34
N ARG A 214 -25.77 6.96 25.94
CA ARG A 214 -27.04 6.96 26.69
C ARG A 214 -27.03 7.99 27.82
N GLY A 215 -25.97 8.01 28.63
CA GLY A 215 -25.83 8.96 29.74
C GLY A 215 -25.75 10.42 29.28
N THR A 216 -24.98 10.69 28.22
CA THR A 216 -24.82 12.04 27.66
C THR A 216 -26.11 12.56 27.02
N VAL A 217 -26.81 11.73 26.25
CA VAL A 217 -28.11 12.09 25.65
C VAL A 217 -29.15 12.34 26.74
N HIS A 218 -29.17 11.53 27.80
CA HIS A 218 -30.09 11.76 28.91
C HIS A 218 -29.83 13.10 29.61
N ARG A 219 -28.55 13.44 29.87
CA ARG A 219 -28.15 14.72 30.47
C ARG A 219 -28.49 15.93 29.61
N LEU A 220 -28.30 15.84 28.29
CA LEU A 220 -28.47 16.98 27.37
C LEU A 220 -29.93 17.20 26.95
N THR A 221 -30.70 16.13 26.75
CA THR A 221 -32.05 16.21 26.16
C THR A 221 -33.18 15.94 27.17
N GLY A 222 -32.86 15.54 28.40
CA GLY A 222 -33.84 15.21 29.46
C GLY A 222 -34.71 13.97 29.19
N HIS A 223 -34.69 13.46 27.96
CA HIS A 223 -35.41 12.27 27.53
C HIS A 223 -34.46 11.06 27.54
N THR A 224 -34.98 9.88 27.88
CA THR A 224 -34.26 8.62 27.67
C THR A 224 -33.92 8.50 26.19
N ALA A 225 -32.64 8.25 25.89
CA ALA A 225 -32.20 8.01 24.54
C ALA A 225 -32.99 6.82 23.98
N ASP A 226 -33.87 7.09 23.01
CA ASP A 226 -34.74 6.08 22.43
C ASP A 226 -33.89 4.96 21.82
N ASP A 227 -34.02 3.76 22.40
CA ASP A 227 -33.22 2.58 22.10
C ASP A 227 -33.30 2.20 20.61
N ARG A 228 -34.39 2.61 19.94
CA ARG A 228 -34.56 2.51 18.49
C ARG A 228 -33.41 3.12 17.68
N TYR A 229 -32.76 4.19 18.15
CA TYR A 229 -31.65 4.82 17.42
C TYR A 229 -30.27 4.33 17.85
N LEU A 230 -30.12 3.89 19.11
CA LEU A 230 -28.81 3.51 19.65
C LEU A 230 -28.44 2.05 19.37
N LEU A 231 -29.42 1.15 19.36
CA LEU A 231 -29.17 -0.28 19.08
C LEU A 231 -28.57 -0.51 17.67
N PRO A 232 -29.08 0.12 16.59
CA PRO A 232 -28.52 -0.06 15.26
C PRO A 232 -27.08 0.44 15.10
N LEU A 233 -26.64 1.43 15.89
CA LEU A 233 -25.27 1.96 15.86
C LEU A 233 -24.23 0.97 16.41
N ARG A 234 -24.65 -0.01 17.22
CA ARG A 234 -23.75 -0.97 17.87
C ARG A 234 -22.93 -1.80 16.89
N GLN A 235 -23.56 -2.29 15.82
CA GLN A 235 -22.91 -3.14 14.84
C GLN A 235 -21.81 -2.40 14.04
N PRO A 236 -22.08 -1.24 13.41
CA PRO A 236 -21.06 -0.50 12.69
C PRO A 236 -19.95 0.02 13.61
N MET A 237 -20.27 0.47 14.84
CA MET A 237 -19.26 0.90 15.81
C MET A 237 -18.32 -0.25 16.19
N ARG A 238 -18.85 -1.45 16.43
CA ARG A 238 -18.03 -2.64 16.70
C ARG A 238 -17.11 -2.95 15.52
N LEU A 239 -17.57 -2.80 14.29
CA LEU A 239 -16.79 -3.08 13.09
C LEU A 239 -15.63 -2.08 12.94
N VAL A 240 -15.88 -0.78 13.17
CA VAL A 240 -14.81 0.24 13.19
C VAL A 240 -13.80 -0.01 14.30
N LEU A 241 -14.26 -0.35 15.50
CA LEU A 241 -13.37 -0.66 16.62
C LEU A 241 -12.56 -1.94 16.38
N LEU A 242 -13.14 -2.94 15.73
CA LEU A 242 -12.43 -4.14 15.30
C LEU A 242 -11.34 -3.79 14.28
N ALA A 243 -11.66 -2.95 13.28
CA ALA A 243 -10.70 -2.47 12.31
C ALA A 243 -9.53 -1.74 12.98
N LEU A 244 -9.82 -0.87 13.95
CA LEU A 244 -8.82 -0.18 14.74
C LEU A 244 -7.94 -1.15 15.56
N ALA A 245 -8.56 -2.13 16.22
CA ALA A 245 -7.82 -3.13 16.99
C ALA A 245 -6.88 -3.95 16.10
N ILE A 246 -7.33 -4.37 14.91
CA ILE A 246 -6.49 -5.07 13.92
C ILE A 246 -5.36 -4.15 13.44
N ARG A 247 -5.63 -2.86 13.21
CA ARG A 247 -4.60 -1.89 12.77
C ARG A 247 -3.50 -1.69 13.81
N LEU A 248 -3.88 -1.60 15.09
CA LEU A 248 -2.94 -1.45 16.21
C LEU A 248 -2.13 -2.73 16.43
N GLN A 249 -2.79 -3.89 16.39
CA GLN A 249 -2.12 -5.19 16.51
C GLN A 249 -1.15 -5.46 15.36
N GLY A 250 -1.58 -5.17 14.13
CA GLY A 250 -0.74 -5.31 12.94
C GLY A 250 0.50 -4.42 12.98
N ALA A 251 0.47 -3.28 13.68
CA ALA A 251 1.64 -2.42 13.83
C ALA A 251 2.76 -3.07 14.69
N VAL A 252 2.41 -4.01 15.57
CA VAL A 252 3.35 -4.74 16.44
C VAL A 252 3.89 -6.01 15.77
N ALA A 253 3.38 -6.39 14.58
CA ALA A 253 3.86 -7.58 13.89
C ALA A 253 5.32 -7.41 13.43
N LEU A 254 6.16 -8.42 13.69
CA LEU A 254 7.60 -8.35 13.41
C LEU A 254 7.93 -8.36 11.91
N SER A 255 7.12 -8.99 11.06
CA SER A 255 7.38 -9.06 9.61
C SER A 255 6.68 -7.97 8.81
N ALA A 256 7.42 -7.31 7.91
CA ALA A 256 6.90 -6.23 7.06
C ALA A 256 5.72 -6.68 6.17
N LEU A 257 5.78 -7.90 5.62
CA LEU A 257 4.71 -8.47 4.81
C LEU A 257 3.42 -8.67 5.63
N ALA A 258 3.52 -9.14 6.88
CA ALA A 258 2.36 -9.28 7.74
C ALA A 258 1.80 -7.91 8.15
N ARG A 259 2.65 -6.93 8.46
CA ARG A 259 2.22 -5.55 8.75
C ARG A 259 1.42 -4.97 7.58
N ALA A 260 1.93 -5.11 6.36
CA ALA A 260 1.24 -4.65 5.16
C ALA A 260 -0.11 -5.35 4.97
N PHE A 261 -0.15 -6.69 5.05
CA PHE A 261 -1.38 -7.46 4.92
C PHE A 261 -2.46 -7.04 5.94
N TRP A 262 -2.10 -6.99 7.23
CA TRP A 262 -3.01 -6.58 8.30
C TRP A 262 -3.46 -5.13 8.17
N ALA A 263 -2.59 -4.24 7.69
CA ALA A 263 -2.96 -2.85 7.42
C ALA A 263 -4.03 -2.75 6.31
N HIS A 264 -3.90 -3.52 5.22
CA HIS A 264 -4.89 -3.56 4.15
C HIS A 264 -6.23 -4.13 4.65
N VAL A 265 -6.21 -5.25 5.38
CA VAL A 265 -7.43 -5.84 5.97
C VAL A 265 -8.11 -4.85 6.92
N ALA A 266 -7.35 -4.20 7.80
CA ALA A 266 -7.88 -3.19 8.70
C ALA A 266 -8.47 -2.00 7.95
N GLN A 267 -7.83 -1.53 6.87
CA GLN A 267 -8.31 -0.42 6.06
C GLN A 267 -9.66 -0.75 5.39
N ILE A 268 -9.80 -1.95 4.80
CA ILE A 268 -11.05 -2.39 4.17
C ILE A 268 -12.18 -2.43 5.21
N LEU A 269 -11.93 -3.02 6.38
CA LEU A 269 -12.90 -3.07 7.47
C LEU A 269 -13.24 -1.66 7.98
N ALA A 270 -12.25 -0.77 8.12
CA ALA A 270 -12.49 0.60 8.56
C ALA A 270 -13.40 1.36 7.58
N ILE A 271 -13.13 1.26 6.27
CA ILE A 271 -13.96 1.89 5.24
C ILE A 271 -15.38 1.34 5.32
N ALA A 272 -15.55 0.01 5.33
CA ALA A 272 -16.87 -0.62 5.42
C ALA A 272 -17.64 -0.19 6.70
N GLY A 273 -16.95 -0.15 7.84
CA GLY A 273 -17.54 0.21 9.13
C GLY A 273 -17.94 1.68 9.20
N ILE A 274 -17.07 2.58 8.73
CA ILE A 274 -17.33 4.02 8.70
C ILE A 274 -18.47 4.33 7.74
N SER A 275 -18.47 3.76 6.53
CA SER A 275 -19.54 3.96 5.56
C SER A 275 -20.89 3.46 6.08
N TRP A 276 -20.92 2.28 6.72
CA TRP A 276 -22.14 1.78 7.35
C TRP A 276 -22.59 2.69 8.51
N LEU A 277 -21.66 3.18 9.33
CA LEU A 277 -21.96 4.13 10.41
C LEU A 277 -22.57 5.44 9.86
N LEU A 278 -22.02 6.00 8.79
CA LEU A 278 -22.54 7.20 8.14
C LEU A 278 -23.94 6.99 7.57
N ILE A 279 -24.19 5.85 6.91
CA ILE A 279 -25.52 5.49 6.40
C ILE A 279 -26.52 5.38 7.55
N GLN A 280 -26.16 4.68 8.62
CA GLN A 280 -27.02 4.47 9.78
C GLN A 280 -27.31 5.79 10.51
N PHE A 281 -26.30 6.64 10.66
CA PHE A 281 -26.45 7.98 11.23
C PHE A 281 -27.40 8.83 10.38
N SER A 282 -27.25 8.79 9.06
CA SER A 282 -28.13 9.47 8.13
C SER A 282 -29.58 8.98 8.24
N ASP A 283 -29.80 7.66 8.37
CA ASP A 283 -31.12 7.08 8.58
C ASP A 283 -31.78 7.60 9.87
N ILE A 284 -31.02 7.70 10.96
CA ILE A 284 -31.50 8.25 12.24
C ILE A 284 -31.91 9.72 12.09
N VAL A 285 -31.10 10.53 11.41
CA VAL A 285 -31.38 11.97 11.21
C VAL A 285 -32.60 12.15 10.32
N SER A 286 -32.70 11.40 9.22
CA SER A 286 -33.81 11.44 8.28
C SER A 286 -35.13 11.06 8.95
N ASP A 287 -35.13 9.97 9.74
CA ASP A 287 -36.31 9.46 10.45
C ASP A 287 -36.78 10.41 11.57
N ARG A 288 -35.85 11.09 12.26
CA ARG A 288 -36.18 12.14 13.24
C ARG A 288 -36.80 13.37 12.58
N ARG A 289 -36.19 13.88 11.50
CA ARG A 289 -36.70 15.07 10.79
C ARG A 289 -38.02 14.77 10.09
N SER A 290 -38.20 13.60 9.47
CA SER A 290 -39.44 13.21 8.81
C SER A 290 -40.61 13.21 9.79
N ARG A 291 -40.45 12.65 11.00
CA ARG A 291 -41.48 12.67 12.05
C ARG A 291 -41.86 14.07 12.50
N GLN A 292 -40.90 15.00 12.58
CA GLN A 292 -41.20 16.41 12.89
C GLN A 292 -41.98 17.08 11.76
N LEU A 293 -41.64 16.78 10.50
CA LEU A 293 -42.30 17.36 9.31
C LEU A 293 -43.70 16.80 9.07
N VAL A 294 -43.93 15.51 9.34
CA VAL A 294 -45.26 14.88 9.30
C VAL A 294 -46.20 15.59 10.28
N ARG A 295 -45.72 15.92 11.49
CA ARG A 295 -46.50 16.70 12.48
C ARG A 295 -46.84 18.12 12.01
N ARG A 296 -46.08 18.68 11.05
CA ARG A 296 -46.29 20.01 10.47
C ARG A 296 -47.02 19.98 9.12
N GLN A 297 -47.50 18.81 8.68
CA GLN A 297 -48.18 18.60 7.38
C GLN A 297 -47.38 19.08 6.14
N SER A 298 -46.05 19.15 6.22
CA SER A 298 -45.21 19.66 5.13
C SER A 298 -44.74 18.55 4.19
N THR A 299 -45.66 18.02 3.38
CA THR A 299 -45.40 16.92 2.43
C THR A 299 -44.25 17.23 1.46
N GLY A 300 -44.14 18.49 1.01
CA GLY A 300 -43.04 18.93 0.14
C GLY A 300 -41.65 18.82 0.79
N GLN A 301 -41.52 19.19 2.06
CA GLN A 301 -40.24 19.10 2.77
C GLN A 301 -39.82 17.65 3.04
N ILE A 302 -40.78 16.73 3.22
CA ILE A 302 -40.52 15.30 3.38
C ILE A 302 -39.94 14.71 2.09
N ALA A 303 -40.46 15.10 0.92
CA ALA A 303 -39.96 14.66 -0.38
C ALA A 303 -38.52 15.18 -0.64
N VAL A 304 -38.24 16.43 -0.30
CA VAL A 304 -36.88 16.99 -0.40
C VAL A 304 -35.91 16.26 0.53
N LEU A 305 -36.32 15.98 1.76
CA LEU A 305 -35.50 15.26 2.74
C LEU A 305 -35.19 13.83 2.28
N SER A 306 -36.16 13.10 1.73
CA SER A 306 -35.96 11.73 1.23
C SER A 306 -35.02 11.70 0.02
N LEU A 307 -35.11 12.68 -0.87
CA LEU A 307 -34.19 12.84 -2.00
C LEU A 307 -32.77 13.13 -1.52
N ALA A 308 -32.60 14.11 -0.62
CA ALA A 308 -31.29 14.46 -0.05
C ALA A 308 -30.65 13.26 0.68
N HIS A 309 -31.46 12.50 1.43
CA HIS A 309 -31.03 11.27 2.10
C HIS A 309 -30.52 10.22 1.12
N ARG A 310 -31.23 10.02 0.01
CA ARG A 310 -30.83 9.06 -1.03
C ARG A 310 -29.52 9.47 -1.71
N LEU A 311 -29.37 10.76 -2.02
CA LEU A 311 -28.13 11.32 -2.59
C LEU A 311 -26.94 11.16 -1.64
N PHE A 312 -27.14 11.41 -0.33
CA PHE A 312 -26.09 11.21 0.68
C PHE A 312 -25.61 9.76 0.73
N LYS A 313 -26.52 8.77 0.72
CA LYS A 313 -26.13 7.35 0.70
C LYS A 313 -25.32 6.98 -0.54
N ILE A 314 -25.72 7.49 -1.71
CA ILE A 314 -24.99 7.27 -2.97
C ILE A 314 -23.59 7.87 -2.86
N LEU A 315 -23.47 9.09 -2.34
CA LEU A 315 -22.17 9.74 -2.14
C LEU A 315 -21.27 8.94 -1.20
N VAL A 316 -21.79 8.48 -0.05
CA VAL A 316 -21.04 7.66 0.91
C VAL A 316 -20.55 6.37 0.27
N LEU A 317 -21.39 5.69 -0.52
CA LEU A 317 -21.01 4.46 -1.23
C LEU A 317 -19.92 4.73 -2.27
N PHE A 318 -20.04 5.82 -3.03
CA PHE A 318 -19.06 6.21 -4.04
C PHE A 318 -17.71 6.57 -3.40
N SER A 319 -17.72 7.33 -2.28
CA SER A 319 -16.52 7.62 -1.50
C SER A 319 -15.88 6.35 -0.95
N ALA A 320 -16.69 5.41 -0.43
CA ALA A 320 -16.19 4.12 0.06
C ALA A 320 -15.46 3.35 -1.04
N LEU A 321 -16.06 3.27 -2.24
CA LEU A 321 -15.47 2.63 -3.40
C LEU A 321 -14.17 3.32 -3.82
N ALA A 322 -14.14 4.66 -3.84
CA ALA A 322 -12.95 5.43 -4.17
C ALA A 322 -11.79 5.14 -3.20
N PHE A 323 -12.06 5.09 -1.88
CA PHE A 323 -11.04 4.76 -0.88
C PHE A 323 -10.53 3.31 -0.99
N LEU A 324 -11.41 2.36 -1.34
CA LEU A 324 -11.01 0.97 -1.59
C LEU A 324 -10.10 0.87 -2.82
N LEU A 325 -10.47 1.54 -3.90
CA LEU A 325 -9.68 1.58 -5.14
C LEU A 325 -8.33 2.28 -4.92
N HIS A 326 -8.30 3.36 -4.14
CA HIS A 326 -7.06 4.01 -3.72
C HIS A 326 -6.13 3.04 -2.98
N GLY A 327 -6.67 2.30 -2.02
CA GLY A 327 -5.92 1.27 -1.27
C GLY A 327 -5.43 0.11 -2.15
N ALA A 328 -6.12 -0.17 -3.27
CA ALA A 328 -5.71 -1.17 -4.24
C ALA A 328 -4.68 -0.64 -5.27
N GLY A 329 -4.25 0.62 -5.16
CA GLY A 329 -3.28 1.23 -6.08
C GLY A 329 -3.90 1.73 -7.40
N VAL A 330 -5.22 1.77 -7.51
CA VAL A 330 -5.91 2.33 -8.69
C VAL A 330 -5.83 3.85 -8.66
N ASN A 331 -5.59 4.45 -9.83
CA ASN A 331 -5.56 5.90 -9.97
C ASN A 331 -6.96 6.51 -9.79
N VAL A 332 -7.25 7.00 -8.59
CA VAL A 332 -8.55 7.61 -8.23
C VAL A 332 -8.78 8.95 -8.95
N SER A 333 -7.73 9.62 -9.44
CA SER A 333 -7.86 10.87 -10.18
C SER A 333 -8.65 10.68 -11.49
N ALA A 334 -8.46 9.55 -12.17
CA ALA A 334 -9.23 9.21 -13.38
C ALA A 334 -10.72 8.97 -13.06
N MET A 335 -11.01 8.30 -11.94
CA MET A 335 -12.38 8.07 -11.47
C MET A 335 -13.06 9.38 -11.05
N LEU A 336 -12.35 10.27 -10.37
CA LEU A 336 -12.84 11.61 -10.00
C LEU A 336 -13.05 12.49 -11.23
N ALA A 337 -12.18 12.41 -12.24
CA ALA A 337 -12.36 13.12 -13.52
C ALA A 337 -13.61 12.61 -14.26
N GLY A 338 -13.83 11.30 -14.30
CA GLY A 338 -15.04 10.70 -14.85
C GLY A 338 -16.31 11.11 -14.09
N LEU A 339 -16.26 11.15 -12.75
CA LEU A 339 -17.35 11.67 -11.93
C LEU A 339 -17.59 13.16 -12.20
N GLY A 340 -16.54 13.95 -12.41
CA GLY A 340 -16.64 15.36 -12.76
C GLY A 340 -17.39 15.57 -14.08
N ILE A 341 -17.02 14.84 -15.13
CA ILE A 341 -17.72 14.87 -16.42
C ILE A 341 -19.17 14.40 -16.28
N GLY A 342 -19.40 13.29 -15.55
CA GLY A 342 -20.75 12.78 -15.27
C GLY A 342 -21.60 13.77 -14.46
N GLY A 343 -20.99 14.49 -13.53
CA GLY A 343 -21.64 15.54 -12.74
C GLY A 343 -22.05 16.74 -13.59
N ILE A 344 -21.21 17.16 -14.55
CA ILE A 344 -21.55 18.20 -15.53
C ILE A 344 -22.71 17.73 -16.40
N ALA A 345 -22.68 16.50 -16.91
CA ALA A 345 -23.77 15.95 -17.71
C ALA A 345 -25.10 15.91 -16.92
N LEU A 346 -25.05 15.49 -15.65
CA LEU A 346 -26.22 15.50 -14.76
C LEU A 346 -26.73 16.92 -14.50
N ALA A 347 -25.83 17.89 -14.27
CA ALA A 347 -26.18 19.30 -14.05
C ALA A 347 -26.86 19.90 -15.29
N LEU A 348 -26.35 19.61 -16.49
CA LEU A 348 -26.96 20.02 -17.75
C LEU A 348 -28.35 19.38 -17.94
N ALA A 349 -28.49 18.08 -17.63
CA ALA A 349 -29.78 17.40 -17.70
C ALA A 349 -30.81 17.98 -16.70
N ALA A 350 -30.36 18.40 -15.52
CA ALA A 350 -31.20 19.00 -14.49
C ALA A 350 -31.40 20.51 -14.66
N GLN A 351 -30.72 21.15 -15.62
CA GLN A 351 -30.67 22.61 -15.77
C GLN A 351 -32.06 23.24 -15.85
N LYS A 352 -32.93 22.72 -16.72
CA LYS A 352 -34.28 23.25 -16.92
C LYS A 352 -35.16 23.09 -15.66
N THR A 353 -35.04 21.95 -14.98
CA THR A 353 -35.77 21.70 -13.73
C THR A 353 -35.34 22.68 -12.62
N LEU A 354 -34.06 23.00 -12.54
CA LEU A 354 -33.55 24.00 -11.60
C LEU A 354 -34.01 25.42 -11.96
N GLU A 355 -34.00 25.76 -13.25
CA GLU A 355 -34.51 27.04 -13.77
C GLU A 355 -35.98 27.26 -13.40
N ASP A 356 -36.83 26.28 -13.67
CA ASP A 356 -38.26 26.32 -13.34
C ASP A 356 -38.49 26.47 -11.83
N LEU A 357 -37.67 25.80 -11.00
CA LEU A 357 -37.76 25.85 -9.54
C LEU A 357 -37.37 27.23 -8.98
N PHE A 358 -36.27 27.82 -9.48
CA PHE A 358 -35.87 29.18 -9.09
C PHE A 358 -36.85 30.24 -9.61
N GLY A 359 -37.41 30.05 -10.81
CA GLY A 359 -38.47 30.88 -11.35
C GLY A 359 -39.71 30.89 -10.44
N GLY A 360 -40.15 29.71 -10.00
CA GLY A 360 -41.27 29.57 -9.05
C GLY A 360 -41.00 30.25 -7.70
N ILE A 361 -39.83 30.05 -7.10
CA ILE A 361 -39.44 30.70 -5.84
C ILE A 361 -39.39 32.23 -5.99
N SER A 362 -38.85 32.74 -7.11
CA SER A 362 -38.78 34.18 -7.39
C SER A 362 -40.16 34.84 -7.51
N ILE A 363 -41.13 34.14 -8.11
CA ILE A 363 -42.51 34.62 -8.22
C ILE A 363 -43.19 34.65 -6.85
N ILE A 364 -43.05 33.60 -6.05
CA ILE A 364 -43.64 33.52 -4.71
C ILE A 364 -43.03 34.58 -3.78
N SER A 365 -41.70 34.74 -3.81
CA SER A 365 -40.98 35.74 -3.01
C SER A 365 -41.41 37.17 -3.33
N ARG A 366 -41.71 37.46 -4.61
CA ARG A 366 -42.24 38.77 -5.04
C ARG A 366 -43.70 39.03 -4.65
N LYS A 367 -44.49 37.99 -4.36
CA LYS A 367 -45.94 38.11 -4.09
C LYS A 367 -46.25 38.24 -2.59
N SER A 368 -45.25 38.19 -1.72
CA SER A 368 -45.38 38.31 -0.26
C SER A 368 -44.93 39.67 0.31
N VAL A 369 -44.89 40.72 -0.52
CA VAL A 369 -44.70 42.13 -0.10
C VAL A 369 -45.91 42.93 -0.51
#